data_AF-A0A6B0VKH9-F1
#
_entry.id   AF-A0A6B0VKH9-F1
#
_cell.length_a   1.000
_cell.length_b   1.000
_cell.length_c   1.000
_cell.angle_alpha   90.00
_cell.angle_beta   90.00
_cell.angle_gamma   90.00
#
_symmetry.space_group_name_H-M   'P 1'
#
loop_
_entity.id
_entity.type
_entity.pdbx_description
1 polymer ?
#
loop_
_entity_poly.entity_id
_entity_poly.type
_entity_poly.pdbx_seq_one_letter_code
_entity_poly.pdbx_strand_id
1 'polypeptide(L)'
;MAGATLANAGAVAETIEQRDEREAERREDLAETYSLQQRLERQLAEESIDVPIGDETVEFRPFGREASQFASLCQEHLENIDEENIEAEFDEALDRMYAVAADFSKPDELDLDWWERNFSIPRIIAVLTFVNTEGRPLSEDESKK
;
A
#
# COMPACT_ATOMS: atom_id res chain seq x y z
N MET A 1 -36.76 -16.10 60.35
CA MET A 1 -35.72 -16.76 59.52
C MET A 1 -35.74 -16.14 58.12
N ALA A 2 -34.96 -15.08 57.89
CA ALA A 2 -34.93 -14.32 56.62
C ALA A 2 -33.50 -13.95 56.21
N GLY A 3 -32.50 -14.78 56.55
CA GLY A 3 -31.08 -14.49 56.33
C GLY A 3 -30.44 -15.19 55.13
N ALA A 4 -31.06 -16.25 54.59
CA ALA A 4 -30.44 -17.10 53.57
C ALA A 4 -30.64 -16.60 52.13
N THR A 5 -31.65 -15.77 51.86
CA THR A 5 -31.97 -15.27 50.51
C THR A 5 -31.15 -14.05 50.10
N LEU A 6 -30.74 -13.20 51.05
CA LEU A 6 -29.92 -12.01 50.77
C LEU A 6 -28.46 -12.35 50.45
N ALA A 7 -27.90 -13.38 51.09
CA ALA A 7 -26.51 -13.81 50.84
C ALA A 7 -26.32 -14.41 49.44
N ASN A 8 -27.31 -15.16 48.93
CA ASN A 8 -27.27 -15.73 47.58
C ASN A 8 -27.46 -14.69 46.47
N ALA A 9 -28.21 -13.61 46.72
CA ALA A 9 -28.39 -12.55 45.74
C ALA A 9 -27.12 -11.72 45.53
N GLY A 10 -26.35 -11.47 46.61
CA GLY A 10 -25.05 -10.79 46.54
C GLY A 10 -24.00 -11.60 45.78
N ALA A 11 -23.92 -12.91 46.04
CA ALA A 11 -22.99 -13.79 45.34
C ALA A 11 -23.28 -13.91 43.84
N VAL A 12 -24.56 -13.92 43.43
CA VAL A 12 -24.94 -13.97 42.01
C VAL A 12 -24.61 -12.65 41.30
N ALA A 13 -24.80 -11.51 41.97
CA ALA A 13 -24.41 -10.21 41.41
C ALA A 13 -22.90 -10.11 41.19
N GLU A 14 -22.10 -10.53 42.17
CA GLU A 14 -20.62 -10.55 42.09
C GLU A 14 -20.11 -11.49 40.99
N THR A 15 -20.81 -12.61 40.74
CA THR A 15 -20.48 -13.54 39.65
C THR A 15 -20.84 -13.00 38.26
N ILE A 16 -21.85 -12.12 38.15
CA ILE A 16 -22.23 -11.46 36.90
C ILE A 16 -21.25 -10.33 36.58
N GLU A 17 -20.88 -9.53 37.58
CA GLU A 17 -19.89 -8.45 37.45
C GLU A 17 -18.53 -9.00 36.98
N GLN A 18 -18.06 -10.10 37.58
CA GLN A 18 -16.84 -10.78 37.14
C GLN A 18 -16.95 -11.38 35.74
N ARG A 19 -18.16 -11.66 35.25
CA ARG A 19 -18.39 -12.16 33.90
C ARG A 19 -18.33 -11.03 32.88
N ASP A 20 -18.94 -9.90 33.20
CA ASP A 20 -18.98 -8.69 32.37
C ASP A 20 -17.58 -8.07 32.25
N GLU A 21 -16.79 -8.04 33.33
CA GLU A 21 -15.38 -7.62 33.29
C GLU A 21 -14.54 -8.52 32.37
N ARG A 22 -14.74 -9.84 32.44
CA ARG A 22 -14.03 -10.81 31.60
C ARG A 22 -14.45 -10.76 30.14
N GLU A 23 -15.69 -10.38 29.86
CA GLU A 23 -16.22 -10.22 28.52
C GLU A 23 -15.76 -8.89 27.90
N ALA A 24 -15.60 -7.84 28.72
CA ALA A 24 -14.99 -6.57 28.34
C ALA A 24 -13.50 -6.75 28.00
N GLU A 25 -12.71 -7.43 28.85
CA GLU A 25 -11.30 -7.76 28.58
C GLU A 25 -11.14 -8.51 27.25
N ARG A 26 -11.96 -9.55 27.01
CA ARG A 26 -11.90 -10.28 25.73
C ARG A 26 -12.23 -9.41 24.52
N ARG A 27 -13.12 -8.44 24.69
CA ARG A 27 -13.52 -7.53 23.59
C ARG A 27 -12.40 -6.55 23.27
N GLU A 28 -11.70 -6.09 24.29
CA GLU A 28 -10.53 -5.24 24.17
C GLU A 28 -9.37 -6.00 23.53
N ASP A 29 -9.07 -7.22 23.98
CA ASP A 29 -8.08 -8.11 23.38
C ASP A 29 -8.37 -8.40 21.89
N LEU A 30 -9.64 -8.65 21.55
CA LEU A 30 -10.06 -8.88 20.16
C LEU A 30 -9.89 -7.62 19.31
N ALA A 31 -10.21 -6.43 19.84
CA ALA A 31 -10.03 -5.16 19.14
C ALA A 31 -8.53 -4.88 18.90
N GLU A 32 -7.68 -5.15 19.89
CA GLU A 32 -6.24 -5.01 19.77
C GLU A 32 -5.67 -5.96 18.71
N THR A 33 -6.10 -7.22 18.73
CA THR A 33 -5.72 -8.25 17.76
C THR A 33 -6.14 -7.88 16.34
N TYR A 34 -7.36 -7.36 16.16
CA TYR A 34 -7.83 -6.86 14.86
C TYR A 34 -7.02 -5.67 14.37
N SER A 35 -6.67 -4.73 15.26
CA SER A 35 -5.82 -3.59 14.89
C SER A 35 -4.42 -4.03 14.46
N LEU A 36 -3.90 -5.08 15.09
CA LEU A 36 -2.58 -5.64 14.82
C LEU A 36 -2.57 -6.44 13.51
N GLN A 37 -3.64 -7.20 13.23
CA GLN A 37 -3.87 -7.83 11.93
C GLN A 37 -3.98 -6.78 10.83
N GLN A 38 -4.74 -5.71 11.01
CA GLN A 38 -4.87 -4.66 10.00
C GLN A 38 -3.54 -3.92 9.77
N ARG A 39 -2.71 -3.78 10.81
CA ARG A 39 -1.36 -3.19 10.72
C ARG A 39 -0.37 -4.13 10.02
N LEU A 40 -0.46 -5.43 10.29
CA LEU A 40 0.32 -6.47 9.62
C LEU A 40 -0.12 -6.65 8.16
N GLU A 41 -1.41 -6.61 7.86
CA GLU A 41 -1.96 -6.58 6.50
C GLU A 41 -1.52 -5.33 5.76
N ARG A 42 -1.42 -4.18 6.44
CA ARG A 42 -0.87 -2.95 5.85
C ARG A 42 0.64 -3.04 5.62
N GLN A 43 1.38 -3.78 6.45
CA GLN A 43 2.80 -4.10 6.25
C GLN A 43 3.02 -5.19 5.18
N LEU A 44 2.09 -6.14 5.04
CA LEU A 44 2.11 -7.16 3.99
C LEU A 44 1.65 -6.58 2.65
N ALA A 45 0.77 -5.58 2.66
CA ALA A 45 0.45 -4.76 1.48
C ALA A 45 1.60 -3.82 1.07
N GLU A 46 2.69 -3.76 1.85
CA GLU A 46 4.02 -3.35 1.36
C GLU A 46 4.71 -4.51 0.59
N GLU A 47 3.93 -5.38 -0.07
CA GLU A 47 4.39 -6.29 -1.11
C GLU A 47 5.02 -5.43 -2.21
N SER A 48 6.33 -5.29 -2.13
CA SER A 48 7.11 -4.67 -3.19
C SER A 48 7.10 -5.57 -4.42
N ILE A 49 7.14 -4.93 -5.57
CA ILE A 49 7.19 -5.60 -6.86
C ILE A 49 8.59 -5.52 -7.39
N ASP A 50 9.09 -6.66 -7.80
CA ASP A 50 10.36 -6.79 -8.49
C ASP A 50 10.18 -6.33 -9.94
N VAL A 51 10.75 -5.18 -10.28
CA VAL A 51 10.75 -4.63 -11.62
C VAL A 51 12.08 -4.96 -12.30
N PRO A 52 12.08 -5.79 -13.36
CA PRO A 52 13.30 -6.09 -14.09
C PRO A 52 13.72 -4.88 -14.94
N ILE A 53 14.94 -4.40 -14.70
CA ILE A 53 15.53 -3.28 -15.41
C ILE A 53 16.91 -3.68 -15.95
N GLY A 54 16.95 -3.99 -17.24
CA GLY A 54 18.20 -4.43 -17.86
C GLY A 54 18.64 -5.76 -17.25
N ASP A 55 19.81 -5.76 -16.60
CA ASP A 55 20.38 -6.93 -15.92
C ASP A 55 20.12 -6.94 -14.41
N GLU A 56 19.46 -5.91 -13.88
CA GLU A 56 19.17 -5.74 -12.45
C GLU A 56 17.67 -5.75 -12.16
N THR A 57 17.30 -5.99 -10.91
CA THR A 57 15.91 -5.93 -10.44
C THR A 57 15.82 -4.82 -9.39
N VAL A 58 14.84 -3.93 -9.56
CA VAL A 58 14.55 -2.87 -8.60
C VAL A 58 13.21 -3.15 -7.95
N GLU A 59 13.17 -3.09 -6.62
CA GLU A 59 11.93 -3.24 -5.86
C GLU A 59 11.13 -1.94 -5.88
N PHE A 60 9.82 -2.05 -6.11
CA PHE A 60 8.90 -0.92 -6.09
C PHE A 60 7.77 -1.14 -5.10
N ARG A 61 7.45 -0.11 -4.33
CA ARG A 61 6.22 -0.07 -3.54
C ARG A 61 5.03 0.12 -4.49
N PRO A 62 3.86 -0.45 -4.16
CA PRO A 62 2.65 -0.21 -4.93
C PRO A 62 2.33 1.28 -5.04
N PHE A 63 1.90 1.71 -6.22
CA PHE A 63 1.52 3.09 -6.44
C PHE A 63 0.27 3.48 -5.65
N GLY A 64 0.31 4.66 -5.04
CA GLY A 64 -0.89 5.32 -4.54
C GLY A 64 -1.78 5.80 -5.70
N ARG A 65 -3.01 6.19 -5.37
CA ARG A 65 -3.99 6.67 -6.36
C ARG A 65 -3.44 7.75 -7.31
N GLU A 66 -2.72 8.73 -6.78
CA GLU A 66 -2.16 9.84 -7.56
C GLU A 66 -1.07 9.37 -8.53
N ALA A 67 -0.13 8.55 -8.05
CA ALA A 67 0.93 7.97 -8.88
C ALA A 67 0.36 7.06 -9.98
N SER A 68 -0.67 6.26 -9.68
CA SER A 68 -1.36 5.44 -10.68
C SER A 68 -2.06 6.26 -11.76
N GLN A 69 -2.73 7.36 -11.37
CA GLN A 69 -3.37 8.26 -12.34
C GLN A 69 -2.31 8.91 -13.23
N PHE A 70 -1.21 9.38 -12.64
CA PHE A 70 -0.11 9.98 -13.37
C PHE A 70 0.56 9.00 -14.33
N ALA A 71 0.88 7.78 -13.89
CA ALA A 71 1.44 6.74 -14.75
C ALA A 71 0.53 6.39 -15.95
N SER A 72 -0.80 6.44 -15.74
CA SER A 72 -1.77 6.23 -16.84
C SER A 72 -1.75 7.39 -17.84
N LEU A 73 -1.63 8.64 -17.37
CA LEU A 73 -1.44 9.81 -18.25
C LEU A 73 -0.13 9.71 -19.04
N CYS A 74 0.99 9.35 -18.38
CA CYS A 74 2.27 9.15 -19.05
C CYS A 74 2.18 8.11 -20.18
N GLN A 75 1.45 7.02 -19.96
CA GLN A 75 1.23 5.99 -20.98
C GLN A 75 0.42 6.52 -22.17
N GLU A 76 -0.70 7.20 -21.93
CA GLU A 76 -1.52 7.82 -22.98
C GLU A 76 -0.72 8.82 -23.81
N HIS A 77 0.18 9.56 -23.16
CA HIS A 77 1.07 10.49 -23.85
C HIS A 77 2.14 9.78 -24.70
N LEU A 78 2.73 8.69 -24.21
CA LEU A 78 3.72 7.92 -24.97
C LEU A 78 3.14 7.38 -26.29
N GLU A 79 1.87 6.99 -26.30
CA GLU A 79 1.16 6.53 -27.51
C GLU A 79 0.94 7.65 -28.55
N ASN A 80 1.02 8.92 -28.14
CA ASN A 80 0.68 10.09 -28.97
C ASN A 80 1.87 11.04 -29.20
N ILE A 81 3.06 10.69 -28.73
CA ILE A 81 4.23 11.55 -28.75
C ILE A 81 4.98 11.46 -30.09
N ASP A 82 5.40 12.61 -30.61
CA ASP A 82 6.43 12.73 -31.65
C ASP A 82 7.79 12.78 -30.92
N GLU A 83 8.65 11.78 -31.11
CA GLU A 83 9.91 11.60 -30.36
C GLU A 83 10.82 12.83 -30.39
N GLU A 84 10.70 13.69 -31.41
CA GLU A 84 11.50 14.90 -31.58
C GLU A 84 11.13 16.06 -30.62
N ASN A 85 9.98 16.02 -29.93
CA ASN A 85 9.48 17.16 -29.13
C ASN A 85 9.20 16.86 -27.64
N ILE A 86 9.55 15.65 -27.17
CA ILE A 86 9.27 15.17 -25.80
C ILE A 86 9.80 16.14 -24.73
N GLU A 87 11.06 16.58 -24.85
CA GLU A 87 11.71 17.41 -23.83
C GLU A 87 11.10 18.82 -23.73
N ALA A 88 10.61 19.39 -24.84
CA ALA A 88 10.10 20.75 -24.88
C ALA A 88 8.67 20.89 -24.33
N GLU A 89 7.85 19.83 -24.42
CA GLU A 89 6.46 19.86 -23.91
C GLU A 89 6.33 19.38 -22.46
N PHE A 90 7.33 18.71 -21.90
CA PHE A 90 7.20 17.97 -20.64
C PHE A 90 8.13 18.38 -19.50
N ASP A 91 8.88 19.48 -19.55
CA ASP A 91 9.91 19.81 -18.51
C ASP A 91 9.44 19.53 -17.05
N GLU A 92 8.27 20.04 -16.65
CA GLU A 92 7.71 19.82 -15.30
C GLU A 92 7.13 18.40 -15.07
N ALA A 93 6.67 17.75 -16.13
CA ALA A 93 6.13 16.39 -16.08
C ALA A 93 7.23 15.32 -16.12
N LEU A 94 8.39 15.60 -16.75
CA LEU A 94 9.58 14.76 -16.74
C LEU A 94 10.16 14.66 -15.34
N ASP A 95 10.36 15.82 -14.69
CA ASP A 95 10.83 15.88 -13.31
C ASP A 95 9.89 15.07 -12.39
N ARG A 96 8.58 15.18 -12.61
CA ARG A 96 7.58 14.42 -11.86
C ARG A 96 7.66 12.91 -12.12
N MET A 97 7.99 12.47 -13.33
CA MET A 97 8.16 11.04 -13.64
C MET A 97 9.32 10.42 -12.87
N TYR A 98 10.47 11.08 -12.87
CA TYR A 98 11.64 10.61 -12.12
C TYR A 98 11.40 10.70 -10.61
N ALA A 99 10.73 11.75 -10.13
CA ALA A 99 10.34 11.87 -8.73
C ALA A 99 9.42 10.71 -8.28
N VAL A 100 8.40 10.37 -9.07
CA VAL A 100 7.49 9.26 -8.75
C VAL A 100 8.24 7.93 -8.76
N ALA A 101 9.18 7.72 -9.69
CA ALA A 101 9.99 6.51 -9.67
C ALA A 101 10.86 6.42 -8.41
N ALA A 102 11.54 7.51 -8.05
CA ALA A 102 12.37 7.58 -6.84
C ALA A 102 11.57 7.34 -5.57
N ASP A 103 10.43 8.03 -5.39
CA ASP A 103 9.58 7.97 -4.19
C ASP A 103 9.06 6.55 -3.88
N PHE A 104 8.87 5.74 -4.91
CA PHE A 104 8.30 4.40 -4.79
C PHE A 104 9.34 3.29 -4.95
N SER A 105 10.54 3.58 -5.45
CA SER A 105 11.62 2.61 -5.58
C SER A 105 12.30 2.29 -4.24
N LYS A 106 12.91 1.11 -4.16
CA LYS A 106 13.80 0.68 -3.08
C LYS A 106 15.10 0.13 -3.70
N PRO A 107 16.26 0.31 -3.04
CA PRO A 107 16.46 1.01 -1.77
C PRO A 107 16.37 2.54 -1.89
N ASP A 108 16.24 3.25 -0.77
CA ASP A 108 16.10 4.73 -0.71
C ASP A 108 17.29 5.50 -1.33
N GLU A 109 18.36 4.80 -1.71
CA GLU A 109 19.53 5.33 -2.44
C GLU A 109 19.25 5.56 -3.93
N LEU A 110 18.15 5.01 -4.47
CA LEU A 110 17.69 5.23 -5.85
C LEU A 110 16.89 6.53 -5.95
N ASP A 111 17.58 7.65 -5.76
CA ASP A 111 17.01 8.99 -5.79
C ASP A 111 16.74 9.52 -7.21
N LEU A 112 16.11 10.70 -7.30
CA LEU A 112 15.77 11.36 -8.55
C LEU A 112 16.99 11.50 -9.49
N ASP A 113 18.12 11.94 -8.95
CA ASP A 113 19.38 12.08 -9.68
C ASP A 113 19.85 10.75 -10.28
N TRP A 114 19.69 9.63 -9.56
CA TRP A 114 20.04 8.31 -10.08
C TRP A 114 19.14 7.91 -11.24
N TRP A 115 17.83 8.09 -11.11
CA TRP A 115 16.87 7.76 -12.16
C TRP A 115 17.08 8.57 -13.44
N GLU A 116 17.27 9.89 -13.32
CA GLU A 116 17.56 10.78 -14.46
C GLU A 116 18.84 10.40 -15.21
N ARG A 117 19.88 9.97 -14.49
CA ARG A 117 21.18 9.62 -15.10
C ARG A 117 21.19 8.26 -15.79
N ASN A 118 20.35 7.33 -15.33
CA ASN A 118 20.40 5.93 -15.77
C ASN A 118 19.29 5.57 -16.78
N PHE A 119 18.24 6.39 -16.92
CA PHE A 119 17.06 6.05 -17.70
C PHE A 119 16.68 7.14 -18.69
N SER A 120 16.33 6.73 -19.90
CA SER A 120 15.67 7.61 -20.87
C SER A 120 14.18 7.74 -20.56
N ILE A 121 13.57 8.82 -21.06
CA ILE A 121 12.16 9.15 -20.89
C ILE A 121 11.24 7.98 -21.28
N PRO A 122 11.39 7.32 -22.45
CA PRO A 122 10.53 6.19 -22.80
C PRO A 122 10.68 5.01 -21.84
N ARG A 123 11.89 4.80 -21.30
CA ARG A 123 12.19 3.68 -20.41
C ARG A 123 11.59 3.90 -19.03
N ILE A 124 11.64 5.13 -18.49
CA ILE A 124 11.03 5.44 -17.21
C ILE A 124 9.50 5.34 -17.29
N ILE A 125 8.88 5.76 -18.40
CA ILE A 125 7.42 5.57 -18.57
C ILE A 125 7.08 4.09 -18.59
N ALA A 126 7.84 3.25 -19.30
CA ALA A 126 7.63 1.80 -19.30
C ALA A 126 7.72 1.19 -17.88
N VAL A 127 8.67 1.66 -17.05
CA VAL A 127 8.79 1.27 -15.64
C VAL A 127 7.54 1.69 -14.86
N LEU A 128 7.14 2.97 -14.95
CA LEU A 128 5.95 3.47 -14.25
C LEU A 128 4.68 2.73 -14.68
N THR A 129 4.53 2.43 -15.98
CA THR A 129 3.42 1.64 -16.49
C THR A 129 3.41 0.24 -15.90
N PHE A 130 4.56 -0.45 -15.88
CA PHE A 130 4.66 -1.80 -15.31
C PHE A 130 4.33 -1.83 -13.82
N VAL A 131 4.89 -0.91 -13.04
CA VAL A 131 4.57 -0.80 -11.61
C VAL A 131 3.08 -0.49 -11.40
N ASN A 132 2.49 0.34 -12.25
CA ASN A 132 1.06 0.66 -12.19
C ASN A 132 0.15 -0.50 -12.61
N THR A 133 0.61 -1.44 -13.44
CA THR A 133 -0.20 -2.61 -13.85
C THR A 133 -0.05 -3.76 -12.88
N GLU A 134 1.18 -4.11 -12.53
CA GLU A 134 1.49 -5.23 -11.62
C GLU A 134 1.23 -4.86 -10.16
N GLY A 135 1.36 -3.58 -9.80
CA GLY A 135 1.14 -3.06 -8.43
C GLY A 135 -0.30 -2.80 -8.06
N ARG A 136 -1.24 -3.19 -8.92
CA ARG A 136 -2.64 -3.19 -8.52
C ARG A 136 -2.89 -4.42 -7.67
N PRO A 137 -3.51 -4.26 -6.48
CA PRO A 137 -4.02 -5.43 -5.77
C PRO A 137 -4.97 -6.16 -6.73
N LEU A 138 -4.75 -7.47 -6.91
CA LEU A 138 -5.65 -8.34 -7.68
C LEU A 138 -7.08 -8.00 -7.26
N SER A 139 -7.84 -7.38 -8.16
CA SER A 139 -9.26 -7.18 -7.91
C SER A 139 -9.87 -8.55 -7.70
N GLU A 140 -10.75 -8.69 -6.71
CA GLU A 140 -11.39 -9.97 -6.34
C GLU A 140 -12.08 -10.70 -7.52
N ASP A 141 -12.21 -10.06 -8.68
CA ASP A 141 -12.73 -10.62 -9.92
C ASP A 141 -11.77 -11.62 -10.61
N GLU A 142 -10.46 -11.58 -10.38
CA GLU A 142 -9.52 -12.54 -11.01
C GLU A 142 -9.33 -13.84 -10.21
N SER A 143 -9.84 -13.90 -8.98
CA SER A 143 -9.83 -15.14 -8.17
C SER A 143 -10.97 -16.12 -8.53
N LYS A 144 -11.78 -15.80 -9.57
CA LYS A 144 -12.84 -16.66 -10.10
C LYS A 144 -12.62 -16.96 -11.59
N LYS A 145 -11.53 -17.65 -11.93
CA LYS A 145 -11.45 -18.42 -13.18
C LYS A 145 -10.88 -19.81 -12.92
#